data_AF-A0A358HTV8-F1
#
_entry.id   AF-A0A358HTV8-F1
#
_cell.length_a   1.000
_cell.length_b   1.000
_cell.length_c   1.000
_cell.angle_alpha   90.00
_cell.angle_beta   90.00
_cell.angle_gamma   90.00
#
_symmetry.space_group_name_H-M   'P 1'
#
loop_
_entity.id
_entity.type
_entity.pdbx_description
1 polymer ?
#
loop_
_entity_poly.entity_id
_entity_poly.type
_entity_poly.pdbx_seq_one_letter_code
_entity_poly.pdbx_strand_id
1 'polypeptide(L)' 'DACLADEAMIDAIVASRMRGEQEYSVSSTPSFIIDGETIAGAREAEFFIDKVEDLID' A
#
# COMPACT_ATOMS: atom_id res chain seq x y z
N ASP A 1 -21.64 -12.46 9.94
CA ASP A 1 -20.80 -13.37 10.76
C ASP A 1 -19.78 -14.14 9.94
N ALA A 2 -20.18 -14.85 8.86
CA ALA A 2 -19.25 -15.65 8.04
C ALA A 2 -17.98 -14.91 7.55
N CYS A 3 -18.09 -13.62 7.19
CA CYS A 3 -16.94 -12.80 6.76
C CYS A 3 -15.92 -12.56 7.90
N LEU A 4 -16.37 -12.40 9.15
CA LEU A 4 -15.48 -12.13 10.28
C LEU A 4 -14.88 -13.40 10.89
N ALA A 5 -15.46 -14.57 10.59
CA ALA A 5 -14.98 -15.87 11.04
C ALA A 5 -14.18 -16.63 9.97
N ASP A 6 -13.97 -16.03 8.79
CA ASP A 6 -13.20 -16.62 7.70
C ASP A 6 -11.70 -16.50 8.01
N GLU A 7 -11.10 -17.60 8.46
CA GLU A 7 -9.67 -17.66 8.80
C GLU A 7 -8.77 -17.32 7.60
N ALA A 8 -9.14 -17.74 6.38
CA ALA A 8 -8.35 -17.44 5.20
C ALA A 8 -8.34 -15.93 4.90
N MET A 9 -9.46 -15.24 5.13
CA MET A 9 -9.53 -13.79 5.02
C MET A 9 -8.69 -13.09 6.10
N ILE A 10 -8.74 -13.59 7.34
CA ILE A 10 -7.93 -13.04 8.45
C ILE A 10 -6.44 -13.16 8.13
N ASP A 11 -6.00 -14.35 7.71
CA ASP A 11 -4.60 -14.60 7.33
C ASP A 11 -4.15 -13.71 6.18
N ALA A 12 -5.01 -13.50 5.18
CA ALA A 12 -4.73 -12.60 4.06
C ALA A 12 -4.54 -11.14 4.52
N ILE A 13 -5.35 -10.65 5.45
CA ILE A 13 -5.22 -9.30 6.03
C ILE A 13 -3.89 -9.17 6.77
N VAL A 14 -3.56 -10.16 7.62
CA VAL A 14 -2.30 -10.16 8.39
C VAL A 14 -1.10 -10.20 7.45
N ALA A 15 -1.12 -11.08 6.44
CA ALA A 15 -0.06 -11.18 5.45
C ALA A 15 0.11 -9.87 4.66
N SER A 16 -0.99 -9.24 4.25
CA SER A 16 -0.94 -7.93 3.56
C SER A 16 -0.31 -6.85 4.44
N ARG A 17 -0.66 -6.80 5.72
CA ARG A 17 -0.05 -5.86 6.67
C ARG A 17 1.45 -6.11 6.83
N MET A 18 1.84 -7.36 7.09
CA MET A 18 3.24 -7.73 7.29
C MET A 18 4.10 -7.43 6.08
N ARG A 19 3.58 -7.69 4.87
CA ARG A 19 4.26 -7.32 3.62
C ARG A 19 4.50 -5.81 3.52
N GLY A 20 3.46 -5.01 3.79
CA GLY A 20 3.58 -3.56 3.79
C GLY A 20 4.67 -3.06 4.75
N GLU A 21 4.67 -3.56 5.98
CA GLU A 21 5.64 -3.19 7.02
C GLU A 21 7.07 -3.65 6.69
N GLN A 22 7.25 -4.92 6.31
CA GLN A 22 8.58 -5.55 6.21
C GLN A 22 9.24 -5.38 4.84
N GLU A 23 8.47 -5.44 3.75
CA GLU A 23 9.03 -5.35 2.40
C GLU A 23 9.03 -3.90 1.88
N TYR A 24 7.97 -3.14 2.20
CA TYR A 24 7.78 -1.79 1.66
C TYR A 24 7.97 -0.67 2.69
N SER A 25 8.40 -0.97 3.91
CA SER A 25 8.64 0.03 4.97
C SER A 25 7.44 0.97 5.22
N VAL A 26 6.21 0.48 5.06
CA VAL A 26 4.99 1.26 5.33
C VAL A 26 4.89 1.50 6.84
N SER A 27 5.10 2.77 7.23
CA SER A 27 5.11 3.21 8.64
C SER A 27 3.95 4.14 9.00
N SER A 28 3.16 4.58 8.02
CA SER A 28 1.98 5.42 8.22
C SER A 28 0.94 5.21 7.11
N THR A 29 -0.29 5.68 7.33
CA THR A 29 -1.39 5.59 6.38
C THR A 29 -1.95 6.98 6.06
N PRO A 30 -2.34 7.27 4.80
CA PRO A 30 -2.11 6.44 3.62
C PRO A 30 -0.63 6.39 3.25
N SER A 31 -0.22 5.33 2.53
CA SER A 31 1.07 5.23 1.86
C SER A 31 0.87 4.63 0.47
N PHE A 32 1.67 5.08 -0.49
CA PHE A 32 1.67 4.58 -1.86
C PHE A 32 3.03 3.98 -2.17
N ILE A 33 3.05 2.86 -2.91
CA ILE A 33 4.29 2.26 -3.41
C ILE A 33 4.27 2.44 -4.94
N ILE A 34 5.19 3.26 -5.47
CA ILE A 34 5.29 3.60 -6.89
C ILE A 34 6.74 3.35 -7.31
N ASP A 35 6.96 2.47 -8.28
CA ASP A 35 8.30 2.05 -8.74
C ASP A 35 9.25 1.61 -7.60
N GLY A 36 8.70 0.90 -6.60
CA GLY A 36 9.46 0.47 -5.42
C GLY A 36 9.77 1.59 -4.41
N GLU A 37 9.43 2.85 -4.70
CA GLU A 37 9.49 3.96 -3.76
C GLU A 37 8.24 4.01 -2.89
N THR A 38 8.42 4.06 -1.56
CA THR A 38 7.32 4.23 -0.61
C THR A 38 7.11 5.70 -0.28
N ILE A 39 5.96 6.24 -0.71
CA ILE A 39 5.54 7.62 -0.45
C ILE A 39 4.53 7.63 0.70
N ALA A 40 4.96 8.20 1.83
CA ALA A 40 4.15 8.26 3.04
C ALA A 40 3.26 9.52 3.10
N GLY A 41 2.02 9.32 3.56
CA GLY A 41 1.02 10.34 3.76
C GLY A 41 0.28 10.75 2.48
N ALA A 42 -0.83 11.46 2.66
CA ALA A 42 -1.56 12.03 1.54
C ALA A 42 -0.75 13.15 0.88
N ARG A 43 -0.90 13.31 -0.43
CA ARG A 43 -0.39 14.41 -1.27
C ARG A 43 -1.50 14.84 -2.23
N GLU A 44 -1.31 15.99 -2.86
CA GLU A 44 -2.18 16.44 -3.95
C GLU A 44 -2.11 15.46 -5.13
N ALA A 45 -3.20 15.36 -5.89
CA ALA A 45 -3.30 14.42 -7.01
C ALA A 45 -2.20 14.62 -8.06
N GLU A 46 -1.84 15.87 -8.35
CA GLU A 46 -0.80 16.23 -9.33
C GLU A 46 0.52 15.51 -9.08
N PHE A 47 0.95 15.44 -7.81
CA PHE A 47 2.18 14.75 -7.43
C PHE A 47 2.18 13.27 -7.85
N PHE A 48 1.03 12.60 -7.76
CA PHE A 48 0.90 11.20 -8.16
C PHE A 48 0.74 11.04 -9.68
N ILE A 49 0.14 12.01 -10.36
CA ILE A 49 0.04 12.03 -11.83
C ILE A 49 1.44 12.11 -12.42
N ASP A 50 2.24 13.11 -12.02
CA ASP A 50 3.63 13.29 -12.47
C ASP A 50 4.45 12.01 -12.23
N LYS A 51 4.35 11.43 -11.03
CA LYS A 51 5.09 10.20 -10.66
C LYS A 51 4.71 8.99 -11.51
N VAL A 52 3.48 8.89 -11.98
CA VAL A 52 3.03 7.78 -12.83
C VAL A 52 3.36 8.05 -14.29
N GLU A 53 3.29 9.31 -14.75
CA GLU A 53 3.72 9.73 -16.08
C GLU A 53 5.20 9.42 -16.32
N ASP A 54 6.06 9.68 -15.33
CA ASP A 54 7.49 9.32 -15.37
C ASP A 54 7.77 7.82 -15.60
N LEU A 55 6.80 6.93 -15.37
CA LEU A 55 6.95 5.47 -15.51
C LEU A 55 6.45 4.91 -16.85
N ILE A 56 5.66 5.68 -17.59
CA ILE A 56 5.00 5.24 -18.82
C ILE A 56 5.61 5.84 -20.09
N ASP A 57 6.52 6.80 -19.95
CA ASP A 57 7.32 7.41 -21.03
C ASP A 57 8.70 6.73 -21.20
#